data_AF-A0A1H8Y4D9-F1
#
_entry.id   AF-A0A1H8Y4D9-F1
#
_cell.length_a   1.000
_cell.length_b   1.000
_cell.length_c   1.000
_cell.angle_alpha   90.00
_cell.angle_beta   90.00
_cell.angle_gamma   90.00
#
_symmetry.space_group_name_H-M   'P 1'
#
loop_
_entity.id
_entity.type
_entity.pdbx_description
1 polymer ?
#
loop_
_entity_poly.entity_id
_entity_poly.type
_entity_poly.pdbx_seq_one_letter_code
_entity_poly.pdbx_strand_id
1 'polypeptide(L)'
;MTNGFSVDVQALGKVAKAYQDASDQWVRLLKDLEGWHLGNGDLGVIGRQANVIGDYNTAVQTIIGKVQTSVTNLQAASKGLDAAAEHYQSIEDASTDGLNKMAH
;
A
#
# COMPACT_ATOMS: atom_id res chain seq x y z
N MET A 1 4.89 -28.79 24.37
CA MET A 1 3.59 -28.22 23.96
C MET A 1 3.69 -26.70 24.14
N THR A 2 3.94 -25.97 23.06
CA THR A 2 3.82 -24.50 23.01
C THR A 2 3.36 -24.13 21.59
N ASN A 3 2.33 -24.83 21.11
CA ASN A 3 1.55 -24.38 19.97
C ASN A 3 0.45 -23.48 20.54
N GLY A 4 0.48 -22.18 20.26
CA GLY A 4 -0.66 -21.33 20.62
C GLY A 4 -0.56 -19.85 20.31
N PHE A 5 0.51 -19.15 20.71
CA PHE A 5 0.43 -17.68 20.84
C PHE A 5 1.71 -16.87 20.57
N SER A 6 2.80 -17.44 20.02
CA SER A 6 3.94 -16.60 19.61
C SER A 6 3.62 -15.92 18.29
N VAL A 7 3.61 -14.60 18.27
CA VAL A 7 3.48 -13.85 17.02
C VAL A 7 4.81 -13.88 16.29
N ASP A 8 4.78 -14.31 15.03
CA ASP A 8 5.96 -14.25 14.17
C ASP A 8 6.16 -12.79 13.70
N VAL A 9 6.89 -12.03 14.52
CA VAL A 9 7.28 -10.63 14.26
C VAL A 9 8.00 -10.50 12.91
N GLN A 10 8.81 -11.51 12.53
CA GLN A 10 9.50 -11.50 11.24
C GLN A 10 8.53 -11.67 10.07
N ALA A 11 7.49 -12.50 10.21
CA ALA A 11 6.45 -12.63 9.21
C ALA A 11 5.67 -11.32 9.05
N LEU A 12 5.33 -10.63 10.15
CA LEU A 12 4.67 -9.31 10.08
C LEU A 12 5.51 -8.28 9.31
N GLY A 13 6.80 -8.17 9.63
CA GLY A 13 7.71 -7.24 8.94
C GLY A 13 7.89 -7.59 7.45
N LYS A 14 7.93 -8.88 7.08
CA LYS A 14 7.98 -9.31 5.68
C LYS A 14 6.72 -8.90 4.91
N VAL A 15 5.54 -9.06 5.51
CA VAL A 15 4.27 -8.68 4.87
C VAL A 15 4.14 -7.15 4.78
N ALA A 16 4.56 -6.41 5.82
CA ALA A 16 4.62 -4.96 5.79
C ALA A 16 5.47 -4.47 4.60
N LYS A 17 6.69 -5.01 4.47
CA LYS A 17 7.57 -4.73 3.33
C LYS A 17 6.91 -5.07 1.98
N ALA A 18 6.22 -6.20 1.88
CA ALA A 18 5.52 -6.57 0.64
C ALA A 18 4.42 -5.55 0.27
N TYR A 19 3.67 -5.03 1.26
CA TYR A 19 2.69 -3.96 1.00
C TYR A 19 3.35 -2.63 0.63
N GLN A 20 4.48 -2.30 1.24
CA GLN A 20 5.24 -1.11 0.84
C GLN A 20 5.78 -1.25 -0.59
N ASP A 21 6.39 -2.38 -0.94
CA ASP A 21 6.92 -2.63 -2.28
C ASP A 21 5.79 -2.61 -3.34
N ALA A 22 4.60 -3.12 -3.01
CA ALA A 22 3.42 -3.01 -3.86
C ALA A 22 2.93 -1.57 -4.00
N SER A 23 2.90 -0.80 -2.90
CA SER A 23 2.55 0.62 -2.92
C SER A 23 3.48 1.42 -3.83
N ASP A 24 4.79 1.15 -3.76
CA ASP A 24 5.80 1.81 -4.60
C ASP A 24 5.57 1.53 -6.10
N GLN A 25 5.14 0.32 -6.45
CA GLN A 25 4.75 -0.01 -7.83
C GLN A 25 3.52 0.78 -8.28
N TRP A 26 2.50 0.91 -7.43
CA TRP A 26 1.32 1.72 -7.73
C TRP A 26 1.65 3.21 -7.86
N VAL A 27 2.57 3.74 -7.05
CA VAL A 27 3.06 5.12 -7.18
C VAL A 27 3.76 5.34 -8.52
N ARG A 28 4.52 4.34 -9.03
CA ARG A 28 5.10 4.42 -10.37
C ARG A 28 4.02 4.42 -11.45
N LEU A 29 3.05 3.51 -11.34
CA LEU A 29 1.92 3.48 -12.29
C LEU A 29 1.17 4.81 -12.32
N LEU A 30 0.96 5.48 -11.18
CA LEU A 30 0.30 6.79 -11.14
C LEU A 30 0.99 7.83 -12.03
N LYS A 31 2.33 7.85 -12.01
CA LYS A 31 3.12 8.77 -12.85
C LYS A 31 2.92 8.47 -14.33
N ASP A 32 2.82 7.20 -14.70
CA ASP A 32 2.57 6.79 -16.08
C ASP A 32 1.15 7.19 -16.52
N LEU A 33 0.16 6.98 -15.65
CA LEU A 33 -1.25 7.27 -15.92
C LEU A 33 -1.53 8.77 -16.11
N GLU A 34 -0.78 9.66 -15.44
CA GLU A 34 -0.91 11.10 -15.64
C GLU A 34 -0.70 11.50 -17.12
N GLY A 35 0.21 10.81 -17.81
CA GLY A 35 0.51 11.02 -19.22
C GLY A 35 -0.50 10.40 -20.20
N TRP A 36 -1.51 9.67 -19.73
CA TRP A 36 -2.46 8.98 -20.60
C TRP A 36 -3.63 9.83 -21.04
N HIS A 37 -3.77 11.06 -20.53
CA HIS A 37 -4.83 11.98 -20.92
C HIS A 37 -4.70 12.37 -22.39
N LEU A 38 -5.83 12.33 -23.10
CA LEU A 38 -5.91 12.84 -24.46
C LEU A 38 -6.08 14.36 -24.44
N GLY A 39 -5.30 15.03 -25.28
CA GLY A 39 -5.46 16.43 -25.61
C GLY A 39 -6.60 16.65 -26.59
N ASN A 40 -7.08 17.90 -26.68
CA ASN A 40 -8.17 18.28 -27.57
C ASN A 40 -7.90 17.99 -29.06
N GLY A 41 -6.64 17.78 -29.47
CA GLY A 41 -6.22 17.51 -30.84
C GLY A 41 -6.18 16.03 -31.23
N ASP A 42 -6.15 15.12 -30.26
CA ASP A 42 -5.66 13.75 -30.48
C ASP A 42 -6.61 12.87 -31.30
N LEU A 43 -7.91 13.21 -31.32
CA LEU A 43 -8.95 12.44 -32.02
C LEU A 43 -9.60 13.21 -33.18
N GLY A 44 -9.02 14.35 -33.60
CA GLY A 44 -9.54 15.17 -34.68
C GLY A 44 -10.96 15.73 -34.42
N VAL A 45 -11.63 16.20 -35.48
CA VAL A 45 -12.95 16.87 -35.39
C VAL A 45 -14.06 15.89 -34.98
N ILE A 46 -14.03 14.66 -35.49
CA ILE A 46 -15.05 13.64 -35.23
C ILE A 46 -15.02 13.19 -33.76
N GLY A 47 -13.82 12.93 -33.21
CA GLY A 47 -13.69 12.55 -31.80
C GLY A 47 -14.11 13.65 -30.84
N ARG A 48 -13.91 14.92 -31.20
CA ARG A 48 -14.41 16.07 -30.43
C ARG A 48 -15.94 16.18 -30.45
N GLN A 49 -16.56 16.04 -31.63
CA GLN A 49 -18.02 16.13 -31.75
C GLN A 49 -18.74 14.99 -31.01
N ALA A 50 -18.12 13.82 -30.94
CA ALA A 50 -18.65 12.66 -30.22
C ALA A 50 -18.28 12.63 -28.71
N ASN A 51 -17.65 13.69 -28.17
CA ASN A 51 -17.19 13.78 -26.77
C ASN A 51 -16.28 12.63 -26.29
N VAL A 52 -15.65 11.89 -27.20
CA VAL A 52 -14.84 10.71 -26.86
C VAL A 52 -13.66 11.07 -25.95
N ILE A 53 -13.07 12.25 -26.15
CA ILE A 53 -11.97 12.76 -25.32
C ILE A 53 -12.43 12.95 -23.87
N GLY A 54 -13.61 13.53 -23.66
CA GLY A 54 -14.16 13.76 -22.32
C GLY A 54 -14.44 12.45 -21.59
N ASP A 55 -15.09 11.50 -22.27
CA ASP A 55 -15.42 10.19 -21.69
C ASP A 55 -14.16 9.38 -21.37
N TYR A 56 -13.19 9.37 -22.29
CA TYR A 56 -11.91 8.70 -22.08
C TYR A 56 -11.13 9.32 -20.90
N ASN A 57 -10.97 10.65 -20.86
CA ASN A 57 -10.25 11.31 -19.78
C ASN A 57 -10.94 11.13 -18.43
N THR A 58 -12.27 11.08 -18.40
CA THR A 58 -13.05 10.74 -17.19
C THR A 58 -12.77 9.32 -16.71
N ALA A 59 -12.67 8.36 -17.63
CA ALA A 59 -12.30 6.99 -17.31
C ALA A 59 -10.86 6.89 -16.77
N VAL A 60 -9.90 7.59 -17.39
CA VAL A 60 -8.51 7.69 -16.90
C VAL A 60 -8.47 8.28 -15.49
N GLN A 61 -9.17 9.40 -15.25
CA GLN A 61 -9.25 10.03 -13.93
C GLN A 61 -9.85 9.09 -12.87
N THR A 62 -10.85 8.30 -13.25
CA THR A 62 -11.46 7.29 -12.36
C THR A 62 -10.46 6.21 -11.98
N ILE A 63 -9.64 5.75 -12.93
CA ILE A 63 -8.58 4.77 -12.68
C ILE A 63 -7.52 5.37 -11.75
N ILE A 64 -7.06 6.60 -12.02
CA ILE A 64 -6.09 7.32 -11.19
C ILE A 64 -6.58 7.39 -9.73
N GLY A 65 -7.83 7.79 -9.50
CA GLY A 65 -8.41 7.87 -8.15
C GLY A 65 -8.44 6.52 -7.41
N LYS A 66 -8.74 5.43 -8.12
CA LYS A 66 -8.71 4.08 -7.55
C LYS A 66 -7.29 3.63 -7.19
N VAL A 67 -6.31 3.92 -8.04
CA VAL A 67 -4.91 3.59 -7.78
C VAL A 67 -4.38 4.42 -6.60
N GLN A 68 -4.68 5.72 -6.52
CA GLN A 68 -4.33 6.56 -5.36
C GLN A 68 -4.92 6.01 -4.05
N THR A 69 -6.17 5.59 -4.07
CA THR A 69 -6.81 4.96 -2.91
C THR A 69 -6.11 3.66 -2.52
N SER A 70 -5.72 2.84 -3.51
CA SER A 70 -4.97 1.60 -3.27
C SER A 70 -3.59 1.86 -2.65
N VAL A 71 -2.87 2.87 -3.13
CA VAL A 71 -1.58 3.32 -2.54
C VAL A 71 -1.75 3.64 -1.06
N THR A 72 -2.73 4.48 -0.71
CA THR A 72 -3.01 4.86 0.68
C THR A 72 -3.34 3.66 1.55
N ASN A 73 -4.18 2.74 1.06
CA ASN A 73 -4.57 1.54 1.80
C ASN A 73 -3.37 0.60 2.05
N LEU A 74 -2.50 0.41 1.06
CA LEU A 74 -1.29 -0.41 1.19
C LEU A 74 -0.30 0.19 2.18
N GLN A 75 -0.11 1.52 2.14
CA GLN A 75 0.76 2.21 3.11
C GLN A 75 0.19 2.12 4.53
N ALA A 76 -1.12 2.27 4.70
CA ALA A 76 -1.77 2.10 5.99
C ALA A 76 -1.62 0.67 6.52
N ALA A 77 -1.78 -0.34 5.66
CA ALA A 77 -1.59 -1.75 6.02
C ALA A 77 -0.13 -2.05 6.41
N SER A 78 0.86 -1.55 5.65
CA SER A 78 2.27 -1.68 5.99
C SER A 78 2.56 -1.11 7.38
N LYS A 79 2.15 0.14 7.63
CA LYS A 79 2.36 0.80 8.93
C LYS A 79 1.67 0.08 10.08
N GLY A 80 0.47 -0.45 9.85
CA GLY A 80 -0.25 -1.23 10.87
C GLY A 80 0.48 -2.52 11.25
N LEU A 81 1.06 -3.20 10.26
CA LEU A 81 1.84 -4.42 10.49
C LEU A 81 3.19 -4.13 11.16
N ASP A 82 3.88 -3.05 10.76
CA ASP A 82 5.12 -2.62 11.40
C ASP A 82 4.88 -2.25 12.87
N ALA A 83 3.83 -1.47 13.15
CA ALA A 83 3.46 -1.12 14.53
C ALA A 83 3.08 -2.35 15.37
N ALA A 84 2.38 -3.32 14.78
CA ALA A 84 2.08 -4.58 15.45
C ALA A 84 3.37 -5.37 15.75
N ALA A 85 4.29 -5.46 14.79
CA ALA A 85 5.57 -6.12 14.97
C ALA A 85 6.40 -5.49 16.10
N GLU A 86 6.52 -4.17 16.12
CA GLU A 86 7.21 -3.42 17.19
C GLU A 86 6.58 -3.65 18.56
N HIS A 87 5.24 -3.65 18.63
CA HIS A 87 4.52 -3.88 19.89
C HIS A 87 4.76 -5.30 20.43
N TYR A 88 4.73 -6.33 19.57
CA TYR A 88 5.02 -7.70 19.98
C TYR A 88 6.47 -7.87 20.43
N GLN A 89 7.43 -7.27 19.72
CA GLN A 89 8.84 -7.31 20.12
C GLN A 89 9.05 -6.69 21.51
N SER A 90 8.43 -5.54 21.78
CA SER A 90 8.50 -4.86 23.07
C SER A 90 7.96 -5.72 24.23
N ILE A 91 6.87 -6.45 24.00
CA ILE A 91 6.30 -7.38 24.99
C ILE A 91 7.27 -8.55 25.26
N GLU A 92 7.85 -9.13 24.21
CA GLU A 92 8.81 -10.23 24.34
C GLU A 92 10.07 -9.80 25.11
N ASP A 93 10.60 -8.61 24.81
CA ASP A 93 11.77 -8.05 25.49
C ASP A 93 11.48 -7.82 26.98
N ALA A 94 10.33 -7.23 27.31
CA ALA A 94 9.91 -7.00 28.69
C ALA A 94 9.66 -8.30 29.47
N SER A 95 9.08 -9.31 28.82
CA SER A 95 8.86 -10.62 29.43
C SER A 95 10.18 -11.33 29.72
N THR A 96 11.14 -11.26 28.78
CA THR A 96 12.47 -11.85 28.93
C THR A 96 13.26 -11.19 30.06
N ASP A 97 13.24 -9.86 30.15
CA ASP A 97 13.90 -9.12 31.23
C ASP A 97 13.29 -9.44 32.60
N GLY A 98 11.95 -9.54 32.68
CA GLY A 98 11.25 -9.95 33.90
C GLY A 98 11.63 -11.36 34.36
N LEU A 99 11.74 -12.31 33.44
CA LEU A 99 12.15 -13.68 33.75
C LEU A 99 13.61 -13.74 34.23
N ASN A 100 14.53 -13.01 33.59
CA ASN A 100 15.93 -12.96 34.00
C ASN A 100 16.11 -12.35 35.40
N LYS A 101 15.29 -11.37 35.76
CA LYS A 101 15.30 -10.76 37.11
C LYS A 101 14.75 -11.67 38.21
N MET A 102 13.88 -12.63 37.87
CA MET A 102 13.35 -13.61 38.84
C MET A 102 14.27 -14.83 39.02
N ALA A 103 15.19 -15.06 38.08
CA ALA A 103 16.14 -16.17 38.11
C ALA A 103 17.42 -15.87 38.95
N HIS A 104 17.55 -14.65 39.49
CA HIS A 104 18.63 -14.18 40.33
C HIS A 104 18.11 -13.67 41.68
#